data_AF-E2RUA2-F1
#
_entry.id   AF-E2RUA2-F1
#
_cell.length_a   1.000
_cell.length_b   1.000
_cell.length_c   1.000
_cell.angle_alpha   90.00
_cell.angle_beta   90.00
_cell.angle_gamma   90.00
#
_symmetry.space_group_name_H-M   'P 1'
#
loop_
_entity.id
_entity.type
_entity.pdbx_description
1 polymer ?
#
loop_
_entity_poly.entity_id
_entity_poly.type
_entity_poly.pdbx_seq_one_letter_code
_entity_poly.pdbx_strand_id
1 'polypeptide(L)'
;MRFKNYSGIFFLAAASFSCVNAPDNFPTTPEIKFSNIEFVETAGPDSLIVSIDFKDAEGDLGLGATEFDPPYNPVEYQRNSVGELINYSNRPSNAPDYNPIDWIIDPIVNNAVVNDTIWVVQNPNQYNIFINFYIKRNGQFTEFKWQDPPYFTTFNGRFPKILNNENSQAIEGNIKYSMLSSGWNSIFRNDTIKVEVRIQDRQLNASNMVSSPEVTLQSIRKD
;
A
#
# COMPACT_ATOMS: atom_id res chain seq x y z
N MET A 1 -24.96 78.94 -15.64
CA MET A 1 -23.86 78.22 -14.97
C MET A 1 -23.93 76.76 -15.38
N ARG A 2 -22.85 76.22 -15.96
CA ARG A 2 -22.72 74.83 -16.42
C ARG A 2 -22.33 73.94 -15.23
N PHE A 3 -23.06 72.84 -15.01
CA PHE A 3 -22.57 71.71 -14.19
C PHE A 3 -22.48 70.47 -15.08
N LYS A 4 -21.31 69.82 -15.02
CA LYS A 4 -20.87 68.72 -15.89
C LYS A 4 -21.50 67.40 -15.44
N ASN A 5 -21.96 66.59 -16.39
CA ASN A 5 -22.38 65.21 -16.15
C ASN A 5 -21.13 64.34 -15.94
N TYR A 6 -21.02 63.70 -14.77
CA TYR A 6 -20.04 62.64 -14.53
C TYR A 6 -20.71 61.30 -14.78
N SER A 7 -20.37 60.68 -15.92
CA SER A 7 -20.73 59.30 -16.22
C SER A 7 -19.69 58.40 -15.55
N GLY A 8 -20.03 57.87 -14.37
CA GLY A 8 -19.20 56.91 -13.66
C GLY A 8 -19.39 55.52 -14.25
N ILE A 9 -18.38 55.02 -14.95
CA ILE A 9 -18.32 53.63 -15.42
C ILE A 9 -17.94 52.76 -14.22
N PHE A 10 -18.88 51.94 -13.75
CA PHE A 10 -18.66 50.91 -12.74
C PHE A 10 -18.00 49.70 -13.43
N PHE A 11 -16.71 49.49 -13.21
CA PHE A 11 -16.03 48.25 -13.61
C PHE A 11 -16.41 47.16 -12.60
N LEU A 12 -17.34 46.27 -12.96
CA LEU A 12 -17.53 45.00 -12.27
C LEU A 12 -16.29 44.13 -12.54
N ALA A 13 -15.41 43.98 -11.55
CA ALA A 13 -14.36 42.98 -11.59
C ALA A 13 -15.01 41.60 -11.39
N ALA A 14 -15.26 40.90 -12.51
CA ALA A 14 -15.65 39.50 -12.48
C ALA A 14 -14.43 38.66 -12.03
N ALA A 15 -14.43 38.25 -10.77
CA ALA A 15 -13.49 37.25 -10.29
C ALA A 15 -13.87 35.89 -10.90
N SER A 16 -13.24 35.54 -12.02
CA SER A 16 -13.28 34.19 -12.57
C SER A 16 -12.49 33.28 -11.64
N PHE A 17 -13.19 32.58 -10.75
CA PHE A 17 -12.68 31.34 -10.16
C PHE A 17 -12.54 30.32 -11.29
N SER A 18 -11.39 30.28 -11.93
CA SER A 18 -11.03 29.16 -12.79
C SER A 18 -10.66 28.00 -11.88
N CYS A 19 -11.64 27.16 -11.54
CA CYS A 19 -11.31 25.78 -11.20
C CYS A 19 -10.66 25.18 -12.44
N VAL A 20 -9.36 24.93 -12.38
CA VAL A 20 -8.68 24.12 -13.41
C VAL A 20 -9.30 22.73 -13.30
N ASN A 21 -10.21 22.39 -14.21
CA ASN A 21 -10.71 21.04 -14.30
C ASN A 21 -9.52 20.12 -14.56
N ALA A 22 -9.42 19.04 -13.77
CA ALA A 22 -8.51 17.97 -14.14
C ALA A 22 -8.85 17.51 -15.56
N PRO A 23 -7.84 17.14 -16.38
CA PRO A 23 -8.07 16.59 -17.71
C PRO A 23 -9.21 15.55 -17.70
N ASP A 24 -10.09 15.57 -18.70
CA ASP A 24 -11.32 14.76 -18.75
C ASP A 24 -11.10 13.23 -18.81
N ASN A 25 -9.88 12.74 -18.56
CA ASN A 25 -9.45 11.37 -18.78
C ASN A 25 -8.82 10.68 -17.55
N PHE A 26 -9.08 11.16 -16.33
CA PHE A 26 -8.64 10.44 -15.13
C PHE A 26 -9.48 9.17 -14.94
N PRO A 27 -8.85 8.03 -14.58
CA PRO A 27 -9.56 6.77 -14.39
C PRO A 27 -10.22 6.72 -13.01
N THR A 28 -11.44 6.16 -12.94
CA THR A 28 -12.18 5.95 -11.68
C THR A 28 -11.67 4.75 -10.86
N THR A 29 -10.60 4.13 -11.31
CA THR A 29 -9.85 3.08 -10.65
C THR A 29 -8.40 3.48 -10.80
N PRO A 30 -7.57 3.38 -9.76
CA PRO A 30 -6.20 3.86 -9.84
C PRO A 30 -5.45 3.27 -11.04
N GLU A 31 -4.84 4.12 -11.84
CA GLU A 31 -3.88 3.70 -12.86
C GLU A 31 -2.47 4.02 -12.38
N ILE A 32 -1.55 3.05 -12.48
CA ILE A 32 -0.16 3.23 -12.11
C ILE A 32 0.81 2.91 -13.24
N LYS A 33 1.99 3.53 -13.19
CA LYS A 33 3.12 3.25 -14.08
C LYS A 33 4.39 3.07 -13.25
N PHE A 34 5.16 2.03 -13.56
CA PHE A 34 6.46 1.85 -12.92
C PHE A 34 7.38 3.01 -13.30
N SER A 35 8.03 3.62 -12.31
CA SER A 35 8.89 4.78 -12.49
C SER A 35 10.35 4.43 -12.21
N ASN A 36 10.65 3.86 -11.03
CA ASN A 36 12.02 3.55 -10.64
C ASN A 36 12.13 2.42 -9.60
N ILE A 37 13.31 1.81 -9.51
CA ILE A 37 13.71 0.96 -8.38
C ILE A 37 15.15 1.28 -7.99
N GLU A 38 15.39 1.52 -6.71
CA GLU A 38 16.71 1.89 -6.15
C GLU A 38 17.01 1.07 -4.90
N PHE A 39 18.28 0.77 -4.69
CA PHE A 39 18.79 0.13 -3.49
C PHE A 39 19.71 1.11 -2.75
N VAL A 40 19.41 1.37 -1.47
CA VAL A 40 20.16 2.29 -0.63
C VAL A 40 20.69 1.52 0.58
N GLU A 41 22.02 1.42 0.68
CA GLU A 41 22.68 0.87 1.86
C GLU A 41 22.72 1.92 2.97
N THR A 42 22.43 1.51 4.20
CA THR A 42 22.49 2.42 5.35
C THR A 42 23.31 1.82 6.50
N ALA A 43 23.59 2.62 7.53
CA ALA A 43 24.20 2.09 8.75
C ALA A 43 23.24 1.20 9.56
N GLY A 44 21.93 1.26 9.26
CA GLY A 44 20.88 0.41 9.82
C GLY A 44 20.31 -0.54 8.75
N PRO A 45 18.99 -0.78 8.75
CA PRO A 45 18.35 -1.54 7.67
C PRO A 45 18.57 -0.89 6.31
N ASP A 46 18.95 -1.68 5.32
CA ASP A 46 19.03 -1.24 3.93
C ASP A 46 17.61 -0.96 3.38
N SER A 47 17.51 -0.12 2.35
CA SER A 47 16.23 0.25 1.73
C SER A 47 16.17 -0.21 0.28
N LEU A 48 15.14 -0.98 -0.07
CA LEU A 48 14.72 -1.17 -1.46
C LEU A 48 13.55 -0.22 -1.73
N ILE A 49 13.75 0.75 -2.61
CA ILE A 49 12.80 1.83 -2.87
C ILE A 49 12.19 1.61 -4.25
N VAL A 50 10.87 1.47 -4.32
CA VAL A 50 10.13 1.42 -5.59
C VAL A 50 9.34 2.70 -5.76
N SER A 51 9.44 3.29 -6.94
CA SER A 51 8.68 4.48 -7.30
C SER A 51 7.66 4.15 -8.39
N ILE A 52 6.43 4.61 -8.22
CA ILE A 52 5.35 4.49 -9.20
C ILE A 52 4.69 5.85 -9.41
N ASP A 53 4.34 6.16 -10.66
CA ASP A 53 3.45 7.27 -10.96
C ASP A 53 2.01 6.78 -10.89
N PHE A 54 1.08 7.59 -10.39
CA PHE A 54 -0.33 7.24 -10.26
C PHE A 54 -1.25 8.32 -10.84
N LYS A 55 -2.46 7.90 -11.22
CA LYS A 55 -3.60 8.75 -11.56
C LYS A 55 -4.87 8.17 -10.97
N ASP A 56 -5.72 9.02 -10.43
CA ASP A 56 -6.99 8.64 -9.79
C ASP A 56 -8.00 9.79 -9.88
N ALA A 57 -9.22 9.51 -10.32
CA ALA A 57 -10.22 10.55 -10.59
C ALA A 57 -10.89 11.08 -9.31
N GLU A 58 -11.07 10.22 -8.31
CA GLU A 58 -11.83 10.53 -7.11
C GLU A 58 -10.97 11.10 -5.98
N GLY A 59 -9.66 10.84 -6.01
CA GLY A 59 -8.70 11.27 -5.00
C GLY A 59 -8.78 10.49 -3.70
N ASP A 60 -9.29 9.27 -3.76
CA ASP A 60 -9.61 8.47 -2.58
C ASP A 60 -8.48 7.49 -2.19
N LEU A 61 -7.29 7.65 -2.78
CA LEU A 61 -6.12 6.83 -2.46
C LEU A 61 -5.61 7.05 -1.02
N GLY A 62 -5.09 5.95 -0.45
CA GLY A 62 -4.42 5.93 0.83
C GLY A 62 -5.36 5.65 2.01
N LEU A 63 -4.79 5.22 3.13
CA LEU A 63 -5.52 4.87 4.35
C LEU A 63 -5.04 5.71 5.53
N GLY A 64 -5.95 6.01 6.45
CA GLY A 64 -5.60 6.64 7.72
C GLY A 64 -4.76 5.73 8.60
N ALA A 65 -3.89 6.33 9.43
CA ALA A 65 -3.04 5.59 10.37
C ALA A 65 -3.84 4.84 11.45
N THR A 66 -5.10 5.19 11.66
CA THR A 66 -6.02 4.57 12.64
C THR A 66 -7.18 3.84 11.97
N GLU A 67 -7.15 3.68 10.65
CA GLU A 67 -8.23 3.07 9.87
C GLU A 67 -8.05 1.54 9.89
N PHE A 68 -8.42 0.92 11.02
CA PHE A 68 -8.29 -0.52 11.28
C PHE A 68 -9.63 -1.20 11.53
N ASP A 69 -10.74 -0.51 11.30
CA ASP A 69 -12.07 -1.13 11.31
C ASP A 69 -12.35 -1.81 9.96
N PRO A 70 -13.24 -2.81 9.91
CA PRO A 70 -13.66 -3.40 8.65
C PRO A 70 -14.09 -2.34 7.62
N PRO A 71 -13.63 -2.45 6.35
CA PRO A 71 -12.96 -3.61 5.75
C PRO A 71 -11.42 -3.65 5.89
N TYR A 72 -10.82 -2.76 6.70
CA TYR A 72 -9.37 -2.55 6.82
C TYR A 72 -8.73 -3.14 8.09
N ASN A 73 -9.49 -3.95 8.84
CA ASN A 73 -8.98 -4.65 10.01
C ASN A 73 -7.79 -5.54 9.66
N PRO A 74 -6.71 -5.61 10.45
CA PRO A 74 -5.53 -6.38 10.10
C PRO A 74 -5.79 -7.88 9.91
N VAL A 75 -6.66 -8.44 10.76
CA VAL A 75 -6.91 -9.87 10.80
C VAL A 75 -8.36 -10.19 11.06
N GLU A 76 -8.77 -11.39 10.64
CA GLU A 76 -10.02 -12.02 11.01
C GLU A 76 -9.76 -13.15 12.02
N TYR A 77 -10.34 -13.02 13.21
CA TYR A 77 -10.25 -14.06 14.24
C TYR A 77 -11.12 -15.25 13.89
N GLN A 78 -10.51 -16.42 13.77
CA GLN A 78 -11.22 -17.65 13.43
C GLN A 78 -12.04 -18.14 14.63
N ARG A 79 -13.27 -18.59 14.34
CA ARG A 79 -14.23 -19.07 15.35
C ARG A 79 -14.75 -20.44 14.99
N ASN A 80 -15.05 -21.25 16.00
CA ASN A 80 -15.69 -22.54 15.82
C ASN A 80 -17.18 -22.38 15.44
N SER A 81 -17.88 -23.50 15.23
CA SER A 81 -19.30 -23.51 14.83
C SER A 81 -20.26 -22.92 15.86
N VAL A 82 -19.83 -22.74 17.11
CA VAL A 82 -20.62 -22.13 18.20
C VAL A 82 -20.20 -20.69 18.49
N GLY A 83 -19.25 -20.13 17.72
CA GLY A 83 -18.83 -18.72 17.78
C GLY A 83 -17.68 -18.42 18.74
N GLU A 84 -17.05 -19.43 19.34
CA GLU A 84 -15.91 -19.25 20.24
C GLU A 84 -14.60 -19.13 19.43
N LEU A 85 -13.62 -18.39 19.96
CA LEU A 85 -12.30 -18.27 19.34
C LEU A 85 -11.61 -19.63 19.29
N ILE A 86 -10.95 -19.91 18.16
CA ILE A 86 -10.13 -21.11 18.03
C ILE A 86 -8.74 -20.84 18.61
N ASN A 87 -8.39 -21.56 19.67
CA ASN A 87 -7.06 -21.51 20.26
C ASN A 87 -6.14 -22.62 19.73
N TYR A 88 -4.83 -22.46 19.94
CA TYR A 88 -3.82 -23.38 19.41
C TYR A 88 -3.99 -24.80 19.97
N SER A 89 -4.29 -24.95 21.25
CA SER A 89 -4.38 -26.26 21.91
C SER A 89 -5.57 -27.10 21.43
N ASN A 90 -6.69 -26.47 21.09
CA ASN A 90 -7.94 -27.12 20.67
C ASN A 90 -8.27 -26.86 19.18
N ARG A 91 -7.25 -26.58 18.37
CA ARG A 91 -7.41 -26.28 16.95
C ARG A 91 -7.85 -27.50 16.15
N PRO A 92 -8.59 -27.32 15.03
CA PRO A 92 -8.94 -28.43 14.15
C PRO A 92 -7.69 -28.98 13.44
N SER A 93 -7.76 -30.23 12.95
CA SER A 93 -6.62 -30.92 12.32
C SER A 93 -6.11 -30.26 11.03
N ASN A 94 -6.91 -29.41 10.40
CA ASN A 94 -6.54 -28.66 9.19
C ASN A 94 -5.98 -27.27 9.50
N ALA A 95 -5.87 -26.88 10.77
CA ALA A 95 -5.25 -25.62 11.15
C ALA A 95 -3.74 -25.67 10.89
N PRO A 96 -3.12 -24.53 10.54
CA PRO A 96 -1.68 -24.46 10.29
C PRO A 96 -0.87 -24.77 11.56
N ASP A 97 0.35 -25.26 11.38
CA ASP A 97 1.34 -25.30 12.45
C ASP A 97 1.64 -23.89 12.96
N TYR A 98 2.16 -23.79 14.18
CA TYR A 98 2.48 -22.49 14.77
C TYR A 98 3.43 -21.69 13.87
N ASN A 99 3.01 -20.47 13.55
CA ASN A 99 3.81 -19.46 12.89
C ASN A 99 3.26 -18.06 13.22
N PRO A 100 4.07 -16.99 13.05
CA PRO A 100 3.66 -15.62 13.41
C PRO A 100 2.56 -14.99 12.55
N ILE A 101 2.20 -15.58 11.39
CA ILE A 101 1.18 -15.06 10.48
C ILE A 101 -0.21 -15.61 10.85
N ASP A 102 -0.29 -16.90 11.14
CA ASP A 102 -1.58 -17.57 11.39
C ASP A 102 -1.98 -17.56 12.87
N TRP A 103 -1.07 -17.21 13.79
CA TRP A 103 -1.31 -17.30 15.22
C TRP A 103 -0.90 -16.02 15.95
N ILE A 104 -1.83 -15.42 16.70
CA ILE A 104 -1.55 -14.26 17.57
C ILE A 104 -1.55 -14.71 19.03
N ILE A 105 -0.49 -14.38 19.75
CA ILE A 105 -0.36 -14.60 21.19
C ILE A 105 -0.97 -13.40 21.93
N ASP A 106 -1.79 -13.69 22.94
CA ASP A 106 -2.42 -12.73 23.84
C ASP A 106 -3.14 -11.55 23.14
N PRO A 107 -3.98 -11.79 22.10
CA PRO A 107 -4.61 -10.72 21.36
C PRO A 107 -5.62 -9.93 22.21
N ILE A 108 -5.86 -8.67 21.81
CA ILE A 108 -6.98 -7.88 22.31
C ILE A 108 -8.19 -8.12 21.39
N VAL A 109 -9.24 -8.71 21.95
CA VAL A 109 -10.52 -8.97 21.25
C VAL A 109 -11.64 -8.32 22.06
N ASN A 110 -12.47 -7.50 21.42
CA ASN A 110 -13.57 -6.77 22.07
C ASN A 110 -13.11 -5.99 23.32
N ASN A 111 -11.99 -5.27 23.21
CA ASN A 111 -11.39 -4.49 24.31
C ASN A 111 -10.91 -5.30 25.53
N ALA A 112 -10.76 -6.63 25.40
CA ALA A 112 -10.24 -7.50 26.45
C ALA A 112 -9.05 -8.33 25.96
N VAL A 113 -8.04 -8.53 26.82
CA VAL A 113 -6.92 -9.43 26.54
C VAL A 113 -7.40 -10.88 26.65
N VAL A 114 -7.15 -11.65 25.60
CA VAL A 114 -7.38 -13.10 25.58
C VAL A 114 -6.05 -13.79 25.82
N ASN A 115 -5.79 -14.29 27.03
CA ASN A 115 -4.51 -14.93 27.40
C ASN A 115 -4.37 -16.34 26.80
N ASP A 116 -4.27 -16.42 25.48
CA ASP A 116 -4.15 -17.65 24.69
C ASP A 116 -3.50 -17.35 23.33
N THR A 117 -3.21 -18.39 22.54
CA THR A 117 -2.73 -18.29 21.16
C THR A 117 -3.89 -18.54 20.20
N ILE A 118 -4.32 -17.51 19.48
CA ILE A 118 -5.57 -17.52 18.70
C ILE A 118 -5.28 -17.60 17.20
N TRP A 119 -6.03 -18.46 16.50
CA TRP A 119 -5.95 -18.60 15.04
C TRP A 119 -6.57 -17.37 14.36
N VAL A 120 -5.81 -16.79 13.44
CA VAL A 120 -6.24 -15.66 12.63
C VAL A 120 -6.02 -15.91 11.14
N VAL A 121 -6.76 -15.17 10.31
CA VAL A 121 -6.49 -15.04 8.89
C VAL A 121 -6.12 -13.58 8.62
N GLN A 122 -5.00 -13.35 7.94
CA GLN A 122 -4.59 -12.00 7.55
C GLN A 122 -5.58 -11.41 6.55
N ASN A 123 -6.01 -10.17 6.77
CA ASN A 123 -6.84 -9.45 5.81
C ASN A 123 -5.95 -8.67 4.84
N PRO A 124 -5.93 -8.99 3.53
CA PRO A 124 -5.11 -8.26 2.56
C PRO A 124 -5.54 -6.80 2.40
N ASN A 125 -6.82 -6.48 2.62
CA ASN A 125 -7.35 -5.13 2.48
C ASN A 125 -6.82 -4.19 3.56
N GLN A 126 -6.16 -4.69 4.60
CA GLN A 126 -5.43 -3.83 5.53
C GLN A 126 -4.31 -3.04 4.82
N TYR A 127 -3.92 -3.38 3.60
CA TYR A 127 -2.89 -2.70 2.83
C TYR A 127 -3.48 -1.98 1.61
N ASN A 128 -2.78 -0.98 1.11
CA ASN A 128 -3.16 -0.24 -0.10
C ASN A 128 -2.02 -0.15 -1.14
N ILE A 129 -0.86 -0.72 -0.83
CA ILE A 129 0.22 -1.00 -1.77
C ILE A 129 0.69 -2.43 -1.57
N PHE A 130 0.80 -3.17 -2.67
CA PHE A 130 1.12 -4.60 -2.69
C PHE A 130 2.38 -4.84 -3.51
N ILE A 131 3.32 -5.61 -2.95
CA ILE A 131 4.62 -5.87 -3.57
C ILE A 131 4.87 -7.37 -3.65
N ASN A 132 5.02 -7.87 -4.87
CA ASN A 132 5.44 -9.25 -5.11
C ASN A 132 6.90 -9.29 -5.57
N PHE A 133 7.67 -10.24 -5.07
CA PHE A 133 9.08 -10.41 -5.41
C PHE A 133 9.28 -11.65 -6.27
N TYR A 134 10.16 -11.56 -7.24
CA TYR A 134 10.55 -12.68 -8.08
C TYR A 134 12.06 -12.74 -8.19
N ILE A 135 12.61 -13.96 -8.11
CA ILE A 135 14.02 -14.25 -8.34
C ILE A 135 14.15 -15.03 -9.64
N LYS A 136 15.15 -14.70 -10.46
CA LYS A 136 15.49 -15.46 -11.66
C LYS A 136 16.54 -16.53 -11.35
N ARG A 137 16.21 -17.80 -11.56
CA ARG A 137 17.15 -18.93 -11.47
C ARG A 137 17.04 -19.77 -12.72
N ASN A 138 18.17 -20.17 -13.29
CA ASN A 138 18.23 -20.92 -14.56
C ASN A 138 17.40 -20.26 -15.70
N GLY A 139 17.37 -18.93 -15.73
CA GLY A 139 16.64 -18.15 -16.73
C GLY A 139 15.14 -18.00 -16.49
N GLN A 140 14.56 -18.62 -15.45
CA GLN A 140 13.13 -18.53 -15.13
C GLN A 140 12.89 -17.76 -13.83
N PHE A 141 11.82 -16.98 -13.79
CA PHE A 141 11.37 -16.30 -12.57
C PHE A 141 10.49 -17.23 -11.73
N THR A 142 10.80 -17.27 -10.43
CA THR A 142 9.95 -17.86 -9.41
C THR A 142 9.64 -16.80 -8.36
N GLU A 143 8.40 -16.78 -7.88
CA GLU A 143 8.01 -15.88 -6.80
C GLU A 143 8.80 -16.20 -5.52
N PHE A 144 9.30 -15.16 -4.87
CA PHE A 144 9.88 -15.24 -3.54
C PHE A 144 8.84 -14.78 -2.53
N LYS A 145 8.21 -15.75 -1.85
CA LYS A 145 7.13 -15.51 -0.91
C LYS A 145 7.68 -15.23 0.48
N TRP A 146 7.55 -13.98 0.91
CA TRP A 146 7.97 -13.55 2.25
C TRP A 146 7.15 -14.18 3.38
N GLN A 147 5.98 -14.74 3.06
CA GLN A 147 5.12 -15.40 4.02
C GLN A 147 5.59 -16.83 4.34
N ASP A 148 6.45 -17.41 3.49
CA ASP A 148 6.97 -18.75 3.70
C ASP A 148 8.07 -18.77 4.79
N PRO A 149 8.31 -19.93 5.44
CA PRO A 149 9.43 -20.09 6.35
C PRO A 149 10.76 -19.76 5.67
N PRO A 150 11.71 -19.09 6.36
CA PRO A 150 11.68 -18.74 7.79
C PRO A 150 11.17 -17.31 8.08
N TYR A 151 10.63 -16.59 7.09
CA TYR A 151 10.45 -15.14 7.19
C TYR A 151 9.14 -14.72 7.83
N PHE A 152 8.03 -15.35 7.43
CA PHE A 152 6.69 -15.07 7.96
C PHE A 152 6.36 -13.56 8.00
N THR A 153 6.60 -12.86 6.90
CA THR A 153 6.40 -11.40 6.78
C THR A 153 5.82 -10.99 5.43
N THR A 154 5.64 -9.69 5.22
CA THR A 154 5.26 -9.10 3.94
C THR A 154 5.86 -7.72 3.78
N PHE A 155 6.02 -7.29 2.53
CA PHE A 155 6.32 -5.90 2.17
C PHE A 155 5.11 -5.19 1.55
N ASN A 156 3.91 -5.77 1.68
CA ASN A 156 2.68 -5.00 1.49
C ASN A 156 2.60 -3.92 2.57
N GLY A 157 2.03 -2.77 2.21
CA GLY A 157 2.10 -1.58 3.04
C GLY A 157 0.87 -0.70 2.98
N ARG A 158 0.93 0.34 3.80
CA ARG A 158 0.01 1.48 3.76
C ARG A 158 0.76 2.73 3.37
N PHE A 159 0.30 3.45 2.37
CA PHE A 159 0.60 4.87 2.21
C PHE A 159 -0.57 5.71 2.77
N PRO A 160 -0.30 6.90 3.32
CA PRO A 160 -1.32 7.75 3.94
C PRO A 160 -2.29 8.29 2.89
N LYS A 161 -3.45 8.77 3.35
CA LYS A 161 -4.40 9.49 2.50
C LYS A 161 -3.68 10.62 1.74
N ILE A 162 -3.85 10.66 0.42
CA ILE A 162 -3.24 11.69 -0.41
C ILE A 162 -3.98 13.02 -0.23
N LEU A 163 -5.31 12.95 -0.20
CA LEU A 163 -6.18 14.06 0.13
C LEU A 163 -6.72 13.92 1.56
N ASN A 164 -6.62 15.00 2.33
CA ASN A 164 -7.15 15.08 3.71
C ASN A 164 -8.54 15.72 3.77
N ASN A 165 -9.12 16.07 2.63
CA ASN A 165 -10.47 16.62 2.54
C ASN A 165 -11.44 15.54 2.08
N GLU A 166 -12.74 15.77 2.32
CA GLU A 166 -13.81 14.88 1.90
C GLU A 166 -14.27 15.16 0.46
N ASN A 167 -13.63 16.11 -0.22
CA ASN A 167 -14.01 16.49 -1.58
C ASN A 167 -13.34 15.56 -2.57
N SER A 168 -14.14 15.00 -3.47
CA SER A 168 -13.61 14.25 -4.59
C SER A 168 -12.86 15.19 -5.54
N GLN A 169 -11.61 14.84 -5.85
CA GLN A 169 -10.75 15.60 -6.74
C GLN A 169 -9.74 14.67 -7.40
N ALA A 170 -9.61 14.78 -8.71
CA ALA A 170 -8.61 14.02 -9.45
C ALA A 170 -7.17 14.40 -9.04
N ILE A 171 -6.34 13.38 -8.87
CA ILE A 171 -4.97 13.49 -8.40
C ILE A 171 -4.03 12.64 -9.26
N GLU A 172 -2.86 13.18 -9.54
CA GLU A 172 -1.73 12.44 -10.06
C GLU A 172 -0.46 12.79 -9.29
N GLY A 173 0.49 11.87 -9.28
CA GLY A 173 1.74 12.09 -8.57
C GLY A 173 2.64 10.87 -8.63
N ASN A 174 3.65 10.87 -7.76
CA ASN A 174 4.63 9.80 -7.63
C ASN A 174 4.65 9.29 -6.19
N ILE A 175 4.45 7.99 -6.00
CA ILE A 175 4.62 7.31 -4.71
C ILE A 175 6.01 6.69 -4.69
N LYS A 176 6.81 7.06 -3.68
CA LYS A 176 8.08 6.39 -3.35
C LYS A 176 7.89 5.51 -2.13
N TYR A 177 7.90 4.20 -2.33
CA TYR A 177 7.69 3.22 -1.28
C TYR A 177 9.02 2.59 -0.88
N SER A 178 9.45 2.87 0.36
CA SER A 178 10.72 2.39 0.90
C SER A 178 10.50 1.15 1.77
N MET A 179 11.05 0.02 1.33
CA MET A 179 11.02 -1.25 2.05
C MET A 179 12.32 -1.44 2.82
N LEU A 180 12.24 -1.45 4.15
CA LEU A 180 13.41 -1.56 5.02
C LEU A 180 13.68 -3.02 5.38
N SER A 181 14.93 -3.46 5.22
CA SER A 181 15.36 -4.79 5.65
C SER A 181 16.88 -4.87 5.78
N SER A 182 17.37 -5.52 6.85
CA SER A 182 18.77 -5.94 6.93
C SER A 182 19.07 -7.18 6.06
N GLY A 183 18.02 -7.80 5.50
CA GLY A 183 18.11 -9.02 4.72
C GLY A 183 18.34 -8.83 3.22
N TRP A 184 18.21 -7.62 2.66
CA TRP A 184 18.30 -7.43 1.20
C TRP A 184 19.58 -8.02 0.60
N ASN A 185 20.72 -7.61 1.16
CA ASN A 185 22.05 -8.03 0.74
C ASN A 185 22.42 -9.48 1.13
N SER A 186 21.72 -10.11 2.08
CA SER A 186 21.97 -11.52 2.43
C SER A 186 21.11 -12.47 1.59
N ILE A 187 19.91 -12.03 1.21
CA ILE A 187 18.93 -12.83 0.48
C ILE A 187 19.14 -12.72 -1.03
N PHE A 188 19.33 -11.52 -1.58
CA PHE A 188 19.32 -11.29 -3.04
C PHE A 188 20.66 -10.87 -3.64
N ARG A 189 21.77 -10.96 -2.90
CA ARG A 189 23.09 -10.45 -3.35
C ARG A 189 23.46 -10.84 -4.77
N ASN A 190 23.24 -12.12 -5.10
CA ASN A 190 23.69 -12.75 -6.34
C ASN A 190 22.52 -13.07 -7.27
N ASP A 191 21.32 -12.62 -6.92
CA ASP A 191 20.09 -12.93 -7.63
C ASP A 191 19.73 -11.76 -8.56
N THR A 192 19.23 -12.10 -9.75
CA THR A 192 18.47 -11.14 -10.55
C THR A 192 17.04 -11.14 -10.03
N ILE A 193 16.56 -9.97 -9.64
CA ILE A 193 15.23 -9.79 -9.06
C ILE A 193 14.33 -8.97 -10.01
N LYS A 194 13.04 -9.18 -9.85
CA LYS A 194 11.97 -8.36 -10.41
C LYS A 194 10.93 -8.15 -9.32
N VAL A 195 10.39 -6.95 -9.21
CA VAL A 195 9.25 -6.65 -8.32
C VAL A 195 8.01 -6.31 -9.14
N GLU A 196 6.86 -6.68 -8.63
CA GLU A 196 5.57 -6.27 -9.16
C GLU A 196 4.82 -5.48 -8.12
N VAL A 197 4.19 -4.38 -8.55
CA VAL A 197 3.50 -3.43 -7.69
C VAL A 197 2.07 -3.23 -8.17
N ARG A 198 1.15 -3.19 -7.20
CA ARG A 198 -0.24 -2.78 -7.38
C ARG A 198 -0.66 -1.88 -6.21
N ILE A 199 -1.56 -0.94 -6.46
CA ILE A 199 -2.22 -0.18 -5.39
C ILE A 199 -3.72 -0.47 -5.37
N GLN A 200 -4.37 -0.06 -4.30
CA GLN A 200 -5.82 -0.17 -4.14
C GLN A 200 -6.35 1.10 -3.48
N ASP A 201 -7.51 1.55 -3.95
CA ASP A 201 -8.20 2.72 -3.41
C ASP A 201 -9.03 2.38 -2.14
N ARG A 202 -9.76 3.35 -1.61
CA ARG A 202 -10.61 3.15 -0.42
C ARG A 202 -11.96 2.51 -0.72
N GLN A 203 -12.27 2.20 -1.97
CA GLN A 203 -13.42 1.40 -2.36
C GLN A 203 -13.02 -0.03 -2.73
N LEU A 204 -11.75 -0.39 -2.50
CA LEU A 204 -11.14 -1.67 -2.81
C LEU A 204 -10.99 -1.94 -4.32
N ASN A 205 -11.04 -0.91 -5.17
CA ASN A 205 -10.69 -1.07 -6.58
C ASN A 205 -9.18 -1.10 -6.72
N ALA A 206 -8.69 -2.16 -7.38
CA ALA A 206 -7.27 -2.40 -7.55
C ALA A 206 -6.77 -1.82 -8.88
N SER A 207 -5.58 -1.25 -8.86
CA SER A 207 -4.93 -0.75 -10.07
C SER A 207 -4.52 -1.86 -11.04
N ASN A 208 -4.10 -1.46 -12.23
CA ASN A 208 -3.26 -2.33 -13.06
C ASN A 208 -1.99 -2.73 -12.27
N MET A 209 -1.44 -3.91 -12.61
CA MET A 209 -0.15 -4.37 -12.08
C MET A 209 0.98 -3.81 -12.94
N VAL A 210 2.06 -3.34 -12.32
CA VAL A 210 3.28 -2.90 -13.01
C VAL A 210 4.48 -3.68 -12.52
N SER A 211 5.44 -3.92 -13.40
CA SER A 211 6.68 -4.65 -13.08
C SER A 211 7.88 -3.73 -13.21
N SER A 212 8.87 -3.95 -12.35
CA SER A 212 10.21 -3.41 -12.58
C SER A 212 10.89 -4.08 -13.78
N PRO A 213 11.95 -3.46 -14.33
CA PRO A 213 12.95 -4.19 -15.10
C PRO A 213 13.56 -5.34 -14.27
N GLU A 214 14.25 -6.26 -14.96
CA GLU A 214 15.12 -7.22 -14.29
C GLU A 214 16.37 -6.49 -13.79
N VAL A 215 16.70 -6.63 -12.50
CA VAL A 215 17.80 -5.90 -11.87
C VAL A 215 18.57 -6.78 -10.91
N THR A 216 19.81 -6.43 -10.62
CA THR A 216 20.55 -6.90 -9.43
C THR A 216 20.62 -5.77 -8.41
N LEU A 217 20.76 -6.06 -7.12
CA LEU A 217 20.91 -4.99 -6.11
C LEU A 217 22.08 -4.05 -6.44
N GLN A 218 23.18 -4.60 -6.98
CA GLN A 218 24.34 -3.81 -7.38
C GLN A 218 24.03 -2.83 -8.53
N SER A 219 23.20 -3.22 -9.51
CA SER A 219 22.89 -2.37 -10.66
C SER A 219 21.95 -1.21 -10.34
N ILE A 220 21.23 -1.28 -9.23
CA ILE A 220 20.28 -0.25 -8.79
C ILE A 220 20.74 0.44 -7.50
N ARG A 221 21.98 0.15 -7.08
CA ARG A 221 22.58 0.78 -5.91
C ARG A 221 22.68 2.28 -6.15
N LYS A 222 22.16 3.06 -5.21
CA LYS A 222 22.31 4.50 -5.18
C LYS A 222 23.67 4.84 -4.58
N ASP A 223 24.40 5.72 -5.26
CA ASP A 223 25.67 6.27 -4.80
C ASP A 223 25.49 7.17 -3.55
#